data_AF-A0A4Q5QW35-F1
#
_entry.id   AF-A0A4Q5QW35-F1
#
_cell.length_a   1.000
_cell.length_b   1.000
_cell.length_c   1.000
_cell.angle_alpha   90.00
_cell.angle_beta   90.00
_cell.angle_gamma   90.00
#
_symmetry.space_group_name_H-M   'P 1'
#
loop_
_entity.id
_entity.type
_entity.pdbx_description
1 polymer ?
#
loop_
_entity_poly.entity_id
_entity_poly.type
_entity_poly.pdbx_seq_one_letter_code
_entity_poly.pdbx_strand_id
1 'polypeptide(L)' 'DQGVYIVTVDDHSLLDFLGAAHAADVEAEPLGRTGGKRLIFERPDRDDVIALDTLRTAHEGFFPKLMGVDAALA' A
#
# COMPACT_ATOMS: atom_id res chain seq x y z
N ASP A 1 -13.51 -12.70 5.45
CA ASP A 1 -12.42 -12.23 4.60
C ASP A 1 -13.05 -11.43 3.47
N GLN A 2 -12.57 -10.22 3.19
CA GLN A 2 -13.19 -9.34 2.19
C GLN A 2 -12.77 -9.70 0.75
N GLY A 3 -11.90 -10.69 0.55
CA GLY A 3 -11.61 -11.25 -0.78
C GLY A 3 -10.84 -10.31 -1.71
N VAL A 4 -10.24 -9.25 -1.17
CA VAL A 4 -9.45 -8.26 -1.92
C VAL A 4 -8.01 -8.31 -1.46
N TYR A 5 -7.09 -8.44 -2.42
CA TYR A 5 -5.67 -8.63 -2.16
C TYR A 5 -4.85 -7.62 -2.98
N ILE A 6 -3.77 -7.12 -2.38
CA ILE A 6 -2.75 -6.34 -3.08
C ILE A 6 -1.50 -7.20 -3.16
N VAL A 7 -0.98 -7.39 -4.37
CA VAL A 7 0.23 -8.17 -4.64
C VAL A 7 1.23 -7.34 -5.44
N THR A 8 2.51 -7.65 -5.29
CA THR A 8 3.58 -7.12 -6.14
C THR A 8 4.12 -8.25 -7.01
N VAL A 9 4.37 -7.95 -8.28
CA VAL A 9 5.00 -8.86 -9.24
C VAL A 9 6.20 -8.17 -9.88
N ASP A 10 7.16 -8.94 -10.37
CA ASP A 10 8.21 -8.38 -11.21
C ASP A 10 7.61 -7.84 -12.52
N ASP A 11 8.14 -6.71 -13.02
CA ASP A 11 7.58 -6.05 -14.21
C ASP A 11 7.48 -6.99 -15.43
N HIS A 12 8.48 -7.85 -15.61
CA HIS A 12 8.53 -8.79 -16.72
C HIS A 12 7.49 -9.93 -16.60
N SER A 13 6.90 -10.12 -15.43
CA SER A 13 5.88 -11.14 -15.16
C SER A 13 4.45 -10.58 -15.20
N LEU A 14 4.26 -9.27 -15.40
CA LEU A 14 2.95 -8.63 -15.28
C LEU A 14 1.91 -9.22 -16.25
N LEU A 15 2.26 -9.38 -17.53
CA LEU A 15 1.32 -9.89 -18.54
C LEU A 15 0.94 -11.35 -18.28
N ASP A 16 1.90 -12.19 -17.90
CA ASP A 16 1.66 -13.59 -17.56
C ASP A 16 0.75 -13.72 -16.33
N PHE A 17 0.97 -12.88 -15.32
CA PHE A 17 0.12 -12.81 -14.13
C PHE A 17 -1.33 -12.44 -14.47
N LEU A 18 -1.54 -11.38 -15.27
CA LEU A 18 -2.88 -10.96 -15.68
C LEU A 18 -3.59 -12.03 -16.51
N GLY A 19 -2.86 -12.71 -17.40
CA GLY A 19 -3.39 -13.82 -18.19
C GLY A 19 -3.83 -15.00 -17.32
N ALA A 20 -3.02 -15.36 -16.31
CA ALA A 20 -3.35 -16.42 -15.36
C ALA A 20 -4.55 -16.06 -14.47
N ALA A 21 -4.66 -14.81 -14.00
CA ALA A 21 -5.80 -14.35 -13.22
C ALA A 21 -7.10 -14.42 -14.03
N HIS A 22 -7.08 -13.93 -15.28
CA HIS A 22 -8.24 -14.00 -16.17
C HIS A 22 -8.66 -15.46 -16.44
N ALA A 23 -7.70 -16.36 -16.70
CA ALA A 23 -7.99 -17.78 -16.90
C ALA A 23 -8.57 -18.47 -15.66
N ALA A 24 -8.32 -17.92 -14.47
CA ALA A 24 -8.85 -18.38 -13.20
C ALA A 24 -10.17 -17.69 -12.79
N ASP A 25 -10.73 -16.82 -13.65
CA ASP A 25 -11.91 -16.00 -13.34
C ASP A 25 -11.72 -15.11 -12.09
N VAL A 26 -10.48 -14.62 -11.91
CA VAL A 26 -10.10 -13.68 -10.85
C VAL A 26 -9.81 -12.31 -11.47
N GLU A 27 -10.58 -11.30 -11.05
CA GLU A 27 -10.37 -9.92 -11.47
C GLU A 27 -9.07 -9.36 -10.85
N ALA A 28 -8.19 -8.85 -11.71
CA ALA A 28 -6.94 -8.25 -11.31
C ALA A 28 -6.67 -7.00 -12.14
N GLU A 29 -6.35 -5.90 -11.46
CA GLU A 29 -6.02 -4.62 -12.09
C GLU A 29 -4.64 -4.13 -11.65
N PRO A 30 -3.79 -3.66 -12.58
CA PRO A 30 -2.55 -2.99 -12.23
C PRO A 30 -2.82 -1.67 -11.50
N LEU A 31 -2.40 -1.57 -10.24
CA LEU A 31 -2.56 -0.35 -9.43
C LEU A 31 -1.41 0.65 -9.58
N GLY A 32 -0.20 0.17 -9.91
CA GLY A 32 0.99 1.00 -9.98
C GLY A 32 2.27 0.22 -9.69
N ARG A 33 3.30 0.92 -9.20
CA ARG A 33 4.63 0.35 -8.92
C ARG A 33 5.07 0.73 -7.52
N THR A 34 5.87 -0.14 -6.89
CA THR A 34 6.49 0.13 -5.60
C THR A 34 7.81 0.89 -5.76
N GLY A 35 8.15 1.74 -4.78
CA GLY A 35 9.45 2.40 -4.69
C GLY A 35 9.41 3.75 -3.97
N GLY A 36 10.58 4.35 -3.75
CA GLY A 36 10.68 5.70 -3.20
C GLY A 36 10.31 5.83 -1.71
N LYS A 37 9.88 7.04 -1.32
CA LYS A 37 9.57 7.41 0.08
C LYS A 37 8.18 8.05 0.27
N ARG A 38 7.31 7.92 -0.73
CA ARG A 38 5.98 8.56 -0.78
C ARG A 38 4.97 7.61 -1.39
N LEU A 39 3.73 7.65 -0.93
CA LEU A 39 2.58 7.15 -1.68
C LEU A 39 2.05 8.27 -2.56
N ILE A 40 1.72 7.93 -3.80
CA ILE A 40 1.18 8.85 -4.81
C ILE A 40 -0.07 8.18 -5.37
N PHE A 41 -1.19 8.89 -5.32
CA PHE A 41 -2.45 8.48 -5.94
C PHE A 41 -2.77 9.49 -7.04
N GLU A 42 -2.63 9.05 -8.29
CA GLU A 42 -2.98 9.84 -9.47
C GLU A 42 -4.50 9.92 -9.61
N ARG A 43 -5.04 11.12 -9.84
CA ARG A 43 -6.46 11.33 -10.17
C ARG A 43 -6.59 12.20 -11.42
N PRO A 44 -7.76 12.26 -12.07
CA PRO A 44 -7.92 12.98 -13.32
C PRO A 44 -7.49 14.46 -13.30
N ASP A 45 -7.57 15.12 -12.13
CA ASP A 45 -7.31 16.55 -11.97
C ASP A 45 -6.10 16.89 -11.08
N ARG A 46 -5.60 15.94 -10.28
CA ARG A 46 -4.48 16.16 -9.35
C ARG A 46 -3.93 14.85 -8.78
N ASP A 47 -2.71 14.91 -8.27
CA ASP A 47 -2.11 13.82 -7.50
C ASP A 47 -2.28 14.07 -5.99
N ASP A 48 -2.76 13.06 -5.26
CA ASP A 48 -2.62 13.03 -3.80
C ASP A 48 -1.30 12.39 -3.42
N VAL A 49 -0.50 13.10 -2.63
CA VAL A 49 0.85 12.65 -2.26
C VAL A 49 1.00 12.69 -0.75
N ILE A 50 1.49 11.61 -0.17
CA ILE A 50 1.84 11.55 1.25
C ILE A 50 3.19 10.87 1.47
N ALA A 51 4.03 11.46 2.32
CA ALA A 51 5.31 10.86 2.69
C ALA A 51 5.11 9.66 3.62
N LEU A 52 5.92 8.62 3.43
CA LEU A 52 5.86 7.41 4.26
C LEU A 52 6.18 7.71 5.72
N ASP A 53 7.07 8.66 6.00
CA ASP A 53 7.39 9.06 7.37
C ASP A 53 6.20 9.72 8.08
N THR A 54 5.39 10.49 7.33
CA THR A 54 4.14 11.08 7.84
C THR A 54 3.14 9.98 8.20
N LEU A 55 2.97 8.98 7.32
CA LEU A 55 2.11 7.84 7.59
C LEU A 55 2.59 7.02 8.78
N ARG A 56 3.90 6.74 8.87
CA ARG A 56 4.50 6.01 9.98
C ARG A 56 4.24 6.72 11.31
N THR A 57 4.49 8.03 11.35
CA THR A 57 4.23 8.86 12.53
C THR A 57 2.76 8.83 12.94
N ALA A 58 1.84 8.89 11.98
CA ALA A 58 0.41 8.82 12.26
C ALA A 58 -0.03 7.43 12.76
N HIS A 59 0.50 6.36 12.15
CA HIS A 59 0.17 4.98 12.47
C HIS A 59 0.71 4.57 13.86
N GLU A 60 1.98 4.88 14.13
CA GLU A 60 2.67 4.42 15.33
C GLU A 60 2.53 5.40 16.50
N GLY A 61 2.17 6.66 16.24
CA GLY A 61 2.21 7.73 17.24
C GLY A 61 1.02 7.81 18.18
N PHE A 62 -0.10 7.13 17.90
CA PHE A 62 -1.31 7.24 18.74
C PHE A 62 -1.10 6.64 20.14
N PHE A 63 -0.73 5.36 20.22
CA PHE A 63 -0.58 4.66 21.49
C PHE A 63 0.49 5.26 22.40
N PRO A 64 1.70 5.60 21.93
CA PRO A 64 2.70 6.26 22.77
C PRO A 64 2.21 7.58 23.39
N LYS A 65 1.45 8.38 22.63
CA LYS A 65 0.88 9.64 23.15
C LYS A 65 -0.22 9.40 24.18
N LEU A 66 -1.03 8.35 23.98
CA LEU A 66 -2.10 7.99 24.90
C LEU A 66 -1.56 7.41 26.22
N MET A 67 -0.55 6.54 26.14
CA MET A 67 -0.07 5.75 27.27
C MET A 67 1.04 6.44 28.08
N GLY A 68 1.65 7.49 27.53
CA GLY A 68 2.81 8.16 28.13
C GLY A 68 4.13 7.43 27.83
N VAL A 69 5.26 8.13 28.01
CA VAL A 69 6.61 7.66 27.63
C VAL A 69 6.99 6.35 28.34
N ASP A 70 6.52 6.14 29.57
CA ASP A 70 6.88 4.99 30.39
C ASP A 70 6.23 3.68 29.92
N ALA A 71 5.11 3.74 29.19
CA ALA A 71 4.43 2.56 28.68
C ALA A 71 5.10 1.96 27.42
N ALA A 72 5.95 2.73 26.74
CA ALA A 72 6.70 2.26 25.56
C ALA A 72 7.98 1.49 25.94
N LEU A 73 8.35 1.47 27.22
CA LEU A 73 9.55 0.83 27.76
C LEU A 73 9.25 -0.46 28.57
N ALA A 74 7.98 -0.83 28.70
CA ALA A 74 7.50 -2.01 29.44
C ALA A 74 7.23 -3.21 28.52
#